data_AF-A0A0G0KR45-F1
#
_entry.id   AF-A0A0G0KR45-F1
#
_cell.length_a   1.000
_cell.length_b   1.000
_cell.length_c   1.000
_cell.angle_alpha   90.00
_cell.angle_beta   90.00
_cell.angle_gamma   90.00
#
_symmetry.space_group_name_H-M   'P 1'
#
loop_
_entity.id
_entity.type
_entity.pdbx_description
1 polymer ?
#
loop_
_entity_poly.entity_id
_entity_poly.type
_entity_poly.pdbx_seq_one_letter_code
_entity_poly.pdbx_strand_id
1 'polypeptide(L)'
;MKKKTKIVTLDGEKAIRVSFATAVYAFLILLVVIIGIGSILAYGTHTEIGEKIAAKIAKVVPFPAAIVDWNHIVYINGVENNVNSVRQFYQTQSFSNDGLRVDFSTEIGKKRLEIKKREVLDKMVEDKIVEILAKKRGIEISEADVDLAVSAKLNEFGTAEQVKADLLKSYGWEVEDFKQLVVLPSMYTQALSQQILREQKSDAQAQSKIEKAQTDLKGGADFNEIVEKYSEGFSKENKGELGWVRKEQVIPELANSIFGTSVPEKNTIVESPIGFHIVEIENKKKEDGEDVLQLRQIFVAKNTFADWLETQKKQISVWVPMNEFGWNKNLGMIEFTDNEMKEFEKKQRSDAQGDASLMF
;
A
#
# COMPACT_ATOMS: atom_id res chain seq x y z
N MET A 1 39.08 44.92 -49.63
CA MET A 1 37.92 44.47 -50.44
C MET A 1 36.68 44.37 -49.54
N LYS A 2 35.69 45.27 -49.74
CA LYS A 2 34.41 45.25 -49.02
C LYS A 2 33.53 44.10 -49.58
N LYS A 3 33.26 43.05 -48.79
CA LYS A 3 32.21 42.06 -49.13
C LYS A 3 30.85 42.67 -48.82
N LYS A 4 30.06 42.94 -49.86
CA LYS A 4 28.66 43.40 -49.77
C LYS A 4 27.80 42.27 -49.18
N THR A 5 27.23 42.50 -48.02
CA THR A 5 26.15 41.66 -47.46
C THR A 5 24.87 42.02 -48.20
N LYS A 6 24.35 41.09 -49.01
CA LYS A 6 23.04 41.21 -49.64
C LYS A 6 22.02 40.61 -48.66
N ILE A 7 21.24 41.47 -48.02
CA ILE A 7 20.10 41.08 -47.19
C ILE A 7 18.95 40.78 -48.16
N VAL A 8 18.49 39.53 -48.21
CA VAL A 8 17.20 39.17 -48.77
C VAL A 8 16.36 38.70 -47.59
N THR A 9 15.41 39.54 -47.21
CA THR A 9 14.32 39.22 -46.28
C THR A 9 13.25 38.45 -47.04
N LEU A 10 12.90 37.26 -46.53
CA LEU A 10 11.66 36.55 -46.85
C LEU A 10 11.00 36.17 -45.52
N ASP A 11 9.73 36.57 -45.40
CA ASP A 11 8.70 36.20 -44.42
C ASP A 11 9.06 35.97 -42.95
N GLY A 12 8.60 36.90 -42.11
CA GLY A 12 7.54 36.60 -41.13
C GLY A 12 7.81 35.71 -39.91
N GLU A 13 8.79 34.82 -39.93
CA GLU A 13 9.18 34.03 -38.76
C GLU A 13 10.47 34.62 -38.16
N LYS A 14 10.41 35.02 -36.88
CA LYS A 14 11.62 35.30 -36.10
C LYS A 14 12.43 34.00 -36.05
N ALA A 15 13.38 33.84 -36.97
CA ALA A 15 14.36 32.76 -36.92
C ALA A 15 15.08 32.83 -35.58
N ILE A 16 14.74 31.92 -34.66
CA ILE A 16 15.40 31.80 -33.36
C ILE A 16 16.84 31.38 -33.66
N ARG A 17 17.76 32.35 -33.64
CA ARG A 17 19.19 32.08 -33.81
C ARG A 17 19.72 31.47 -32.51
N VAL A 18 19.62 30.15 -32.42
CA VAL A 18 20.24 29.38 -31.33
C VAL A 18 21.75 29.52 -31.45
N SER A 19 22.42 29.95 -30.39
CA SER A 19 23.89 30.05 -30.40
C SER A 19 24.50 28.65 -30.55
N PHE A 20 25.65 28.53 -31.20
CA PHE A 20 26.37 27.26 -31.33
C PHE A 20 26.61 26.62 -29.95
N ALA A 21 26.93 27.42 -28.94
CA ALA A 21 27.09 26.95 -27.57
C ALA A 21 25.78 26.36 -27.01
N THR A 22 24.62 27.01 -27.23
CA THR A 22 23.31 26.51 -26.81
C THR A 22 22.96 25.19 -27.49
N ALA A 23 23.29 25.04 -28.78
CA ALA A 23 23.10 23.78 -29.50
C ALA A 23 24.00 22.66 -28.94
N VAL A 24 25.26 22.98 -28.61
CA VAL A 24 26.19 22.04 -27.96
C VAL A 24 25.71 21.63 -26.57
N TYR A 25 25.25 22.57 -25.74
CA TYR A 25 24.70 22.23 -24.41
C TYR A 25 23.43 21.38 -24.51
N ALA A 26 22.50 21.71 -25.41
CA ALA A 26 21.31 20.90 -25.64
C ALA A 26 21.66 19.48 -26.13
N PHE A 27 22.67 19.35 -27.00
CA PHE A 27 23.17 18.05 -27.44
C PHE A 27 23.83 17.26 -26.30
N LEU A 28 24.62 17.91 -25.44
CA LEU A 28 25.22 17.26 -24.28
C LEU A 28 24.17 16.81 -23.26
N ILE A 29 23.14 17.63 -23.00
CA ILE A 29 22.00 17.24 -22.14
C ILE A 29 21.26 16.05 -22.77
N LEU A 30 20.97 16.10 -24.06
CA LEU A 30 20.33 15.00 -24.79
C LEU A 30 21.18 13.72 -24.72
N LEU A 31 22.50 13.83 -24.87
CA LEU A 31 23.43 12.71 -24.79
C LEU A 31 23.47 12.11 -23.37
N VAL A 32 23.48 12.94 -22.34
CA VAL A 32 23.37 12.49 -20.94
C VAL A 32 22.01 11.82 -20.67
N VAL A 33 20.92 12.35 -21.23
CA VAL A 33 19.58 11.75 -21.13
C VAL A 33 19.53 10.41 -21.86
N ILE A 34 20.09 10.30 -23.08
CA ILE A 34 20.16 9.05 -23.84
C ILE A 34 21.04 8.02 -23.12
N ILE A 35 22.20 8.42 -22.60
CA ILE A 35 23.07 7.55 -21.82
C ILE A 35 22.36 7.12 -20.53
N GLY A 36 21.66 8.04 -19.85
CA GLY A 36 20.86 7.76 -18.66
C GLY A 36 19.76 6.74 -18.95
N ILE A 37 18.92 7.00 -19.96
CA ILE A 37 17.84 6.09 -20.40
C ILE A 37 18.40 4.75 -20.84
N GLY A 38 19.45 4.74 -21.67
CA GLY A 38 20.09 3.53 -22.14
C GLY A 38 20.69 2.71 -20.99
N SER A 39 21.19 3.37 -19.95
CA SER A 39 21.74 2.70 -18.76
C SER A 39 20.65 2.19 -17.83
N ILE A 40 19.52 2.91 -17.68
CA ILE A 40 18.33 2.44 -16.96
C ILE A 40 17.81 1.17 -17.63
N LEU A 41 17.64 1.20 -18.96
CA LEU A 41 17.20 0.03 -19.73
C LEU A 41 18.20 -1.10 -19.66
N ALA A 42 19.51 -0.83 -19.69
CA ALA A 42 20.54 -1.86 -19.62
C ALA A 42 20.68 -2.49 -18.22
N TYR A 43 20.41 -1.75 -17.15
CA TYR A 43 20.41 -2.30 -15.78
C TYR A 43 19.33 -3.38 -15.63
N GLY A 44 18.12 -3.10 -16.10
CA GLY A 44 17.04 -4.07 -16.20
C GLY A 44 17.24 -5.10 -17.32
N THR A 45 18.46 -5.50 -17.69
CA THR A 45 18.69 -6.64 -18.62
C THR A 45 19.64 -7.71 -18.07
N HIS A 46 20.29 -7.46 -16.91
CA HIS A 46 21.35 -8.33 -16.35
C HIS A 46 22.42 -8.76 -17.38
N THR A 47 22.69 -7.93 -18.39
CA THR A 47 23.77 -8.19 -19.36
C THR A 47 25.10 -7.73 -18.77
N GLU A 48 26.19 -8.48 -19.02
CA GLU A 48 27.51 -8.17 -18.45
C GLU A 48 28.01 -6.75 -18.79
N ILE A 49 27.62 -6.23 -19.96
CA ILE A 49 27.92 -4.85 -20.39
C ILE A 49 27.00 -3.84 -19.70
N GLY A 50 25.71 -4.14 -19.60
CA GLY A 50 24.72 -3.31 -18.92
C GLY A 50 25.05 -3.13 -17.44
N GLU A 51 25.44 -4.20 -16.75
CA GLU A 51 25.83 -4.17 -15.35
C GLU A 51 27.08 -3.32 -15.10
N LYS A 52 28.10 -3.41 -15.97
CA LYS A 52 29.32 -2.58 -15.87
C LYS A 52 29.04 -1.09 -16.08
N ILE A 53 28.20 -0.76 -17.06
CA ILE A 53 27.80 0.62 -17.36
C ILE A 53 26.94 1.17 -16.22
N ALA A 54 25.95 0.38 -15.78
CA ALA A 54 25.08 0.75 -14.68
C ALA A 54 25.86 0.92 -13.38
N ALA A 55 26.79 0.03 -13.02
CA ALA A 55 27.62 0.18 -11.82
C ALA A 55 28.47 1.46 -11.82
N LYS A 56 28.87 1.96 -12.99
CA LYS A 56 29.62 3.22 -13.11
C LYS A 56 28.72 4.45 -13.02
N ILE A 57 27.50 4.36 -13.54
CA ILE A 57 26.50 5.45 -13.55
C ILE A 57 25.74 5.53 -12.22
N ALA A 58 25.46 4.40 -11.56
CA ALA A 58 24.84 4.31 -10.22
C ALA A 58 25.55 5.16 -9.17
N LYS A 59 26.87 5.35 -9.33
CA LYS A 59 27.70 6.19 -8.43
C LYS A 59 27.34 7.67 -8.48
N VAL A 60 26.67 8.11 -9.54
CA VAL A 60 26.39 9.53 -9.82
C VAL A 60 24.90 9.78 -10.05
N VAL A 61 24.18 8.80 -10.62
CA VAL A 61 22.76 8.89 -10.96
C VAL A 61 22.00 7.77 -10.26
N PRO A 62 21.07 8.08 -9.34
CA PRO A 62 20.26 7.07 -8.68
C PRO A 62 19.28 6.45 -9.70
N PHE A 63 19.29 5.12 -9.82
CA PHE A 63 18.41 4.42 -10.75
C PHE A 63 16.97 4.34 -10.23
N PRO A 64 15.97 4.54 -11.11
CA PRO A 64 14.57 4.33 -10.75
C PRO A 64 14.30 2.83 -10.58
N ALA A 65 13.68 2.44 -9.48
CA ALA A 65 13.01 1.15 -9.33
C ALA A 65 11.57 1.20 -9.84
N ALA A 66 10.92 2.37 -9.72
CA ALA A 66 9.65 2.65 -10.36
C ALA A 66 9.52 4.16 -10.69
N ILE A 67 8.78 4.46 -11.74
CA ILE A 67 8.35 5.82 -12.11
C ILE A 67 6.83 5.86 -12.05
N VAL A 68 6.31 6.71 -11.17
CA VAL A 68 4.89 6.91 -10.88
C VAL A 68 4.46 8.27 -11.44
N ASP A 69 3.37 8.30 -12.19
CA ASP A 69 2.79 9.51 -12.79
C ASP A 69 3.84 10.36 -13.54
N TRP A 70 4.67 9.70 -14.35
CA TRP A 70 5.70 10.26 -15.26
C TRP A 70 6.93 10.93 -14.62
N ASN A 71 6.80 11.57 -13.46
CA ASN A 71 7.89 12.37 -12.85
C ASN A 71 8.16 12.08 -11.37
N HIS A 72 7.45 11.14 -10.74
CA HIS A 72 7.71 10.75 -9.36
C HIS A 72 8.49 9.44 -9.32
N ILE A 73 9.69 9.46 -8.76
CA ILE A 73 10.60 8.31 -8.82
C ILE A 73 10.68 7.63 -7.46
N VAL A 74 10.52 6.31 -7.46
CA VAL A 74 10.97 5.42 -6.37
C VAL A 74 12.34 4.90 -6.77
N TYR A 75 13.36 5.19 -5.98
CA TYR A 75 14.75 4.85 -6.33
C TYR A 75 15.14 3.46 -5.80
N ILE A 76 15.99 2.78 -6.55
CA ILE A 76 16.44 1.42 -6.24
C ILE A 76 17.23 1.34 -4.94
N ASN A 77 18.06 2.34 -4.64
CA ASN A 77 18.81 2.39 -3.39
C ASN A 77 17.88 2.43 -2.16
N GLY A 78 16.75 3.13 -2.26
CA GLY A 78 15.72 3.11 -1.21
C GLY A 78 15.11 1.72 -1.03
N VAL A 79 14.80 1.03 -2.13
CA VAL A 79 14.29 -0.34 -2.09
C VAL A 79 15.32 -1.29 -1.46
N GLU A 80 16.57 -1.24 -1.90
CA GLU A 80 17.65 -2.09 -1.39
C GLU A 80 17.93 -1.83 0.10
N ASN A 81 17.96 -0.58 0.53
CA ASN A 81 18.13 -0.23 1.94
C ASN A 81 17.00 -0.77 2.80
N ASN A 82 15.75 -0.65 2.34
CA ASN A 82 14.59 -1.19 3.04
C ASN A 82 14.63 -2.73 3.11
N VAL A 83 15.01 -3.40 2.03
CA VAL A 83 15.19 -4.86 2.01
C VAL A 83 16.32 -5.29 2.94
N ASN A 84 17.41 -4.53 3.02
CA ASN A 84 18.49 -4.81 3.98
C ASN A 84 18.00 -4.66 5.43
N SER A 85 17.12 -3.70 5.69
CA SER A 85 16.52 -3.49 7.01
C SER A 85 15.63 -4.67 7.41
N VAL A 86 14.83 -5.16 6.45
CA VAL A 86 14.05 -6.40 6.59
C VAL A 86 14.97 -7.59 6.86
N ARG A 87 16.06 -7.74 6.09
CA ARG A 87 17.06 -8.80 6.31
C ARG A 87 17.66 -8.73 7.71
N GLN A 88 18.05 -7.53 8.16
CA GLN A 88 18.63 -7.32 9.49
C GLN A 88 17.64 -7.72 10.58
N PHE A 89 16.39 -7.29 10.47
CA PHE A 89 15.34 -7.66 11.41
C PHE A 89 15.23 -9.18 11.61
N TYR A 90 15.13 -9.95 10.52
CA TYR A 90 15.03 -11.42 10.61
C TYR A 90 16.33 -12.13 11.02
N GLN A 91 17.49 -11.49 10.83
CA GLN A 91 18.78 -12.05 11.26
C GLN A 91 19.11 -11.75 12.72
N THR A 92 18.52 -10.70 13.32
CA THR A 92 18.70 -10.39 14.74
C THR A 92 18.02 -11.44 15.63
N GLN A 93 18.70 -11.80 16.73
CA GLN A 93 18.41 -13.01 17.52
C GLN A 93 17.02 -13.11 18.16
N SER A 94 16.18 -12.07 18.15
CA SER A 94 14.86 -12.09 18.79
C SER A 94 13.89 -13.15 18.24
N PHE A 95 14.06 -13.59 16.99
CA PHE A 95 13.25 -14.66 16.36
C PHE A 95 13.91 -16.05 16.43
N SER A 96 15.11 -16.15 17.00
CA SER A 96 15.85 -17.41 17.07
C SER A 96 15.33 -18.35 18.17
N ASN A 97 14.68 -17.82 19.20
CA ASN A 97 14.13 -18.60 20.31
C ASN A 97 12.86 -19.39 19.92
N ASP A 98 12.14 -18.97 18.88
CA ASP A 98 10.90 -19.60 18.41
C ASP A 98 11.10 -20.51 17.17
N GLY A 99 12.35 -20.76 16.77
CA GLY A 99 12.67 -21.63 15.62
C GLY A 99 12.47 -20.98 14.23
N LEU A 100 12.20 -19.67 14.19
CA LEU A 100 11.81 -18.91 12.98
C LEU A 100 12.99 -18.30 12.20
N ARG A 101 14.21 -18.84 12.32
CA ARG A 101 15.37 -18.26 11.63
C ARG A 101 15.20 -18.42 10.11
N VAL A 102 15.06 -17.29 9.42
CA VAL A 102 15.08 -17.27 7.95
C VAL A 102 16.53 -17.23 7.47
N ASP A 103 17.00 -18.36 6.92
CA ASP A 103 18.31 -18.42 6.28
C ASP A 103 18.22 -18.00 4.81
N PHE A 104 18.50 -16.72 4.56
CA PHE A 104 18.55 -16.12 3.22
C PHE A 104 19.68 -16.64 2.32
N SER A 105 20.59 -17.48 2.82
CA SER A 105 21.63 -18.11 1.99
C SER A 105 21.13 -19.32 1.22
N THR A 106 20.06 -19.98 1.69
CA THR A 106 19.41 -21.11 1.03
C THR A 106 18.65 -20.66 -0.23
N GLU A 107 18.44 -21.55 -1.19
CA GLU A 107 17.65 -21.23 -2.39
C GLU A 107 16.22 -20.78 -2.06
N ILE A 108 15.58 -21.42 -1.07
CA ILE A 108 14.25 -21.01 -0.59
C ILE A 108 14.32 -19.62 0.09
N GLY A 109 15.36 -19.39 0.90
CA GLY A 109 15.59 -18.11 1.55
C GLY A 109 15.79 -16.97 0.56
N LYS A 110 16.58 -17.17 -0.50
CA LYS A 110 16.75 -16.18 -1.58
C LYS A 110 15.42 -15.83 -2.24
N LYS A 111 14.60 -16.84 -2.58
CA LYS A 111 13.27 -16.62 -3.15
C LYS A 111 12.33 -15.87 -2.19
N ARG A 112 12.38 -16.17 -0.89
CA ARG A 112 11.63 -15.41 0.14
C ARG A 112 12.10 -13.96 0.23
N LEU A 113 13.39 -13.72 0.12
CA LEU A 113 13.93 -12.36 0.12
C LEU A 113 13.48 -11.57 -1.10
N GLU A 114 13.38 -12.20 -2.26
CA GLU A 114 12.81 -11.56 -3.47
C GLU A 114 11.33 -11.22 -3.30
N ILE A 115 10.55 -12.04 -2.58
CA ILE A 115 9.16 -11.68 -2.20
C ILE A 115 9.17 -10.42 -1.33
N LYS A 116 10.09 -10.33 -0.35
CA LYS A 116 10.25 -9.11 0.46
C LYS A 116 10.68 -7.89 -0.35
N LYS A 117 11.56 -8.07 -1.34
CA LYS A 117 11.93 -7.00 -2.27
C LYS A 117 10.73 -6.51 -3.08
N ARG A 118 9.90 -7.42 -3.58
CA ARG A 118 8.63 -7.09 -4.25
C ARG A 118 7.70 -6.29 -3.32
N GLU A 119 7.46 -6.78 -2.11
CA GLU A 119 6.60 -6.15 -1.11
C GLU A 119 7.06 -4.74 -0.73
N VAL A 120 8.37 -4.57 -0.50
CA VAL A 120 8.97 -3.27 -0.21
C VAL A 120 8.77 -2.31 -1.38
N LEU A 121 9.06 -2.74 -2.61
CA LEU A 121 8.86 -1.91 -3.80
C LEU A 121 7.39 -1.54 -3.98
N ASP A 122 6.47 -2.50 -3.85
CA ASP A 122 5.04 -2.29 -3.94
C ASP A 122 4.55 -1.26 -2.92
N LYS A 123 5.01 -1.37 -1.67
CA LYS A 123 4.67 -0.43 -0.60
C LYS A 123 5.22 0.97 -0.87
N MET A 124 6.47 1.09 -1.33
CA MET A 124 7.07 2.38 -1.67
C MET A 124 6.35 3.05 -2.86
N VAL A 125 5.92 2.26 -3.84
CA VAL A 125 5.10 2.74 -4.96
C VAL A 125 3.73 3.20 -4.46
N GLU A 126 3.07 2.43 -3.60
CA GLU A 126 1.79 2.81 -3.00
C GLU A 126 1.91 4.12 -2.19
N ASP A 127 2.94 4.25 -1.34
CA ASP A 127 3.19 5.48 -0.58
C ASP A 127 3.39 6.68 -1.50
N LYS A 128 4.11 6.49 -2.61
CA LYS A 128 4.30 7.54 -3.61
C LYS A 128 2.98 7.91 -4.28
N ILE A 129 2.13 6.93 -4.61
CA ILE A 129 0.79 7.15 -5.17
C ILE A 129 -0.06 7.96 -4.18
N VAL A 130 -0.07 7.56 -2.90
CA VAL A 130 -0.81 8.26 -1.85
C VAL A 130 -0.33 9.70 -1.70
N GLU A 131 0.99 9.93 -1.66
CA GLU A 131 1.58 11.28 -1.61
C GLU A 131 1.11 12.13 -2.80
N ILE A 132 1.16 11.59 -4.02
CA ILE A 132 0.71 12.28 -5.24
C ILE A 132 -0.77 12.65 -5.14
N LEU A 133 -1.62 11.70 -4.74
CA LEU A 133 -3.06 11.89 -4.62
C LEU A 133 -3.40 12.92 -3.53
N ALA A 134 -2.67 12.89 -2.41
CA ALA A 134 -2.80 13.85 -1.33
C ALA A 134 -2.44 15.27 -1.80
N LYS A 135 -1.28 15.44 -2.44
CA LYS A 135 -0.84 16.75 -2.97
C LYS A 135 -1.78 17.29 -4.04
N LYS A 136 -2.28 16.43 -4.95
CA LYS A 136 -3.30 16.81 -5.95
C LYS A 136 -4.59 17.35 -5.32
N ARG A 137 -4.86 16.98 -4.07
CA ARG A 137 -6.02 17.43 -3.28
C ARG A 137 -5.72 18.59 -2.34
N GLY A 138 -4.53 19.16 -2.42
CA GLY A 138 -4.10 20.28 -1.58
C GLY A 138 -3.67 19.88 -0.17
N ILE A 139 -3.44 18.60 0.09
CA ILE A 139 -2.86 18.14 1.35
C ILE A 139 -1.34 18.36 1.28
N GLU A 140 -0.85 19.25 2.14
CA GLU A 140 0.56 19.48 2.37
C GLU A 140 0.89 19.20 3.83
N ILE A 141 2.01 18.53 4.07
CA ILE A 141 2.48 18.20 5.41
C ILE A 141 3.79 18.95 5.62
N SER A 142 3.84 19.82 6.62
CA SER A 142 5.04 20.60 6.92
C SER A 142 6.09 19.74 7.63
N GLU A 143 7.36 20.05 7.43
CA GLU A 143 8.46 19.35 8.11
C GLU A 143 8.32 19.41 9.64
N ALA A 144 7.87 20.56 10.17
CA ALA A 144 7.62 20.74 11.60
C ALA A 144 6.53 19.79 12.13
N ASP A 145 5.44 19.58 11.38
CA ASP A 145 4.39 18.64 11.77
C ASP A 145 4.91 17.19 11.78
N VAL A 146 5.78 16.85 10.83
CA VAL A 146 6.42 15.53 10.77
C VAL A 146 7.32 15.32 11.98
N ASP A 147 8.16 16.29 12.34
CA ASP A 147 9.08 16.17 13.47
C ASP A 147 8.33 16.02 14.81
N LEU A 148 7.21 16.73 14.95
CA LEU A 148 6.30 16.56 16.08
C LEU A 148 5.70 15.14 16.11
N ALA A 149 5.23 14.64 14.97
CA ALA A 149 4.66 13.29 14.87
C ALA A 149 5.70 12.20 15.14
N VAL A 150 6.94 12.36 14.66
CA VAL A 150 8.06 11.46 14.97
C VAL A 150 8.29 11.41 16.47
N SER A 151 8.40 12.57 17.11
CA SER A 151 8.64 12.68 18.55
C SER A 151 7.51 12.02 19.35
N ALA A 152 6.25 12.25 18.95
CA ALA A 152 5.09 11.61 19.57
C ALA A 152 5.14 10.08 19.45
N LYS A 153 5.39 9.55 18.24
CA LYS A 153 5.47 8.09 18.02
C LYS A 153 6.63 7.45 18.78
N LEU A 154 7.81 8.08 18.84
CA LEU A 154 8.93 7.54 19.62
C LEU A 154 8.55 7.41 21.11
N ASN A 155 7.83 8.39 21.66
CA ASN A 155 7.39 8.37 23.05
C ASN A 155 6.32 7.30 23.36
N GLU A 156 5.58 6.81 22.34
CA GLU A 156 4.62 5.71 22.50
C GLU A 156 5.31 4.36 22.77
N PHE A 157 6.52 4.16 22.23
CA PHE A 157 7.26 2.89 22.34
C PHE A 157 8.30 2.88 23.46
N GLY A 158 8.62 4.04 24.05
CA GLY A 158 9.58 4.15 25.14
C GLY A 158 10.25 5.52 25.22
N THR A 159 11.44 5.59 25.83
CA THR A 159 12.26 6.80 25.76
C THR A 159 12.87 6.95 24.36
N ALA A 160 13.04 8.19 23.90
CA ALA A 160 13.58 8.46 22.56
C ALA A 160 14.94 7.78 22.34
N GLU A 161 15.80 7.73 23.36
CA GLU A 161 17.11 7.08 23.31
C GLU A 161 17.02 5.56 23.15
N GLN A 162 16.10 4.92 23.88
CA GLN A 162 15.88 3.47 23.75
C GLN A 162 15.32 3.11 22.39
N VAL A 163 14.29 3.83 21.94
CA VAL A 163 13.67 3.54 20.64
C VAL A 163 14.67 3.76 19.50
N LYS A 164 15.51 4.80 19.57
CA LYS A 164 16.61 4.99 18.61
C LYS A 164 17.59 3.82 18.60
N ALA A 165 18.01 3.35 19.78
CA ALA A 165 18.92 2.21 19.89
C ALA A 165 18.28 0.93 19.34
N ASP A 166 16.99 0.71 19.59
CA ASP A 166 16.26 -0.46 19.11
C ASP A 166 16.00 -0.42 17.61
N LEU A 167 15.72 0.76 17.03
CA LEU A 167 15.60 0.98 15.59
C LEU A 167 16.92 0.65 14.87
N LEU A 168 18.03 1.19 15.36
CA LEU A 168 19.35 0.94 14.80
C LEU A 168 19.75 -0.54 14.92
N LYS A 169 19.48 -1.15 16.07
CA LYS A 169 19.82 -2.55 16.32
C LYS A 169 18.99 -3.51 15.48
N SER A 170 17.66 -3.31 15.44
CA SER A 170 16.73 -4.26 14.82
C SER A 170 16.61 -4.06 13.32
N TYR A 171 16.64 -2.81 12.85
CA TYR A 171 16.38 -2.47 11.45
C TYR A 171 17.57 -1.80 10.76
N GLY A 172 18.57 -1.33 11.50
CA GLY A 172 19.64 -0.51 10.95
C GLY A 172 19.20 0.92 10.61
N TRP A 173 18.06 1.36 11.17
CA TRP A 173 17.45 2.65 10.88
C TRP A 173 17.90 3.74 11.84
N GLU A 174 18.19 4.89 11.26
CA GLU A 174 18.25 6.15 11.98
C GLU A 174 16.85 6.73 12.15
N VAL A 175 16.72 7.78 12.98
CA VAL A 175 15.45 8.50 13.16
C VAL A 175 14.94 9.06 11.84
N GLU A 176 15.84 9.49 10.96
CA GLU A 176 15.46 10.02 9.65
C GLU A 176 14.84 8.94 8.76
N ASP A 177 15.34 7.71 8.81
CA ASP A 177 14.74 6.59 8.07
C ASP A 177 13.33 6.31 8.59
N PHE A 178 13.16 6.27 9.91
CA PHE A 178 11.83 6.12 10.53
C PHE A 178 10.88 7.26 10.14
N LYS A 179 11.37 8.50 10.10
CA LYS A 179 10.63 9.67 9.65
C LYS A 179 10.15 9.50 8.20
N GLN A 180 11.04 9.16 7.28
CA GLN A 180 10.75 9.11 5.84
C GLN A 180 9.97 7.86 5.40
N LEU A 181 10.20 6.71 6.05
CA LEU A 181 9.66 5.42 5.63
C LEU A 181 8.38 5.03 6.37
N VAL A 182 8.18 5.57 7.58
CA VAL A 182 7.03 5.20 8.43
C VAL A 182 6.17 6.41 8.72
N VAL A 183 6.73 7.47 9.29
CA VAL A 183 5.92 8.58 9.81
C VAL A 183 5.30 9.39 8.67
N LEU A 184 6.11 9.95 7.78
CA LEU A 184 5.64 10.81 6.70
C LEU A 184 4.61 10.09 5.78
N PRO A 185 4.86 8.85 5.30
CA PRO A 185 3.86 8.13 4.52
C PRO A 185 2.57 7.89 5.30
N SER A 186 2.67 7.52 6.59
CA SER A 186 1.48 7.31 7.42
C SER A 186 0.65 8.58 7.60
N MET A 187 1.29 9.76 7.68
CA MET A 187 0.58 11.03 7.80
C MET A 187 -0.15 11.38 6.50
N TYR A 188 0.47 11.18 5.33
CA TYR A 188 -0.22 11.36 4.05
C TYR A 188 -1.41 10.40 3.90
N THR A 189 -1.21 9.12 4.22
CA THR A 189 -2.27 8.11 4.21
C THR A 189 -3.42 8.49 5.13
N GLN A 190 -3.12 8.90 6.36
CA GLN A 190 -4.13 9.31 7.34
C GLN A 190 -4.89 10.56 6.88
N ALA A 191 -4.17 11.61 6.45
CA ALA A 191 -4.78 12.86 6.00
C ALA A 191 -5.68 12.64 4.77
N LEU A 192 -5.18 11.88 3.79
CA LEU A 192 -5.94 11.55 2.59
C LEU A 192 -7.15 10.68 2.93
N SER A 193 -6.98 9.64 3.75
CA SER A 193 -8.09 8.80 4.22
C SER A 193 -9.18 9.63 4.88
N GLN A 194 -8.83 10.53 5.81
CA GLN A 194 -9.78 11.42 6.47
C GLN A 194 -10.53 12.33 5.49
N GLN A 195 -9.83 12.89 4.50
CA GLN A 195 -10.47 13.70 3.48
C GLN A 195 -11.40 12.87 2.60
N ILE A 196 -10.96 11.70 2.15
CA ILE A 196 -11.77 10.79 1.33
C ILE A 196 -13.00 10.33 2.10
N LEU A 197 -12.89 10.00 3.38
CA LEU A 197 -14.05 9.67 4.22
C LEU A 197 -15.04 10.85 4.34
N ARG A 198 -14.55 12.10 4.39
CA ARG A 198 -15.42 13.30 4.39
C ARG A 198 -16.05 13.60 3.04
N GLU A 199 -15.36 13.32 1.94
CA GLU A 199 -15.86 13.51 0.57
C GLU A 199 -16.85 12.43 0.17
N GLN A 200 -16.58 11.18 0.54
CA GLN A 200 -17.46 10.03 0.37
C GLN A 200 -18.66 10.05 1.31
N LYS A 201 -19.14 11.22 1.72
CA LYS A 201 -20.37 11.50 2.49
C LYS A 201 -21.67 10.94 1.89
N SER A 202 -21.60 10.03 0.93
CA SER A 202 -22.67 9.15 0.50
C SER A 202 -22.24 7.68 0.65
N ASP A 203 -21.96 7.27 1.89
CA ASP A 203 -22.42 5.95 2.35
C ASP A 203 -23.93 5.78 2.12
N ALA A 204 -24.67 6.82 1.71
CA ALA A 204 -26.09 6.77 1.33
C ALA A 204 -26.46 5.61 0.41
N GLN A 205 -25.56 5.09 -0.43
CA GLN A 205 -25.85 3.85 -1.17
C GLN A 205 -25.83 2.63 -0.25
N ALA A 206 -24.77 2.44 0.54
CA ALA A 206 -24.65 1.38 1.53
C ALA A 206 -25.76 1.48 2.61
N GLN A 207 -25.99 2.67 3.13
CA GLN A 207 -27.05 3.03 4.06
C GLN A 207 -28.43 2.77 3.45
N SER A 208 -28.73 3.26 2.24
CA SER A 208 -30.02 2.97 1.58
C SER A 208 -30.20 1.46 1.34
N LYS A 209 -29.13 0.74 1.03
CA LYS A 209 -29.17 -0.71 0.82
C LYS A 209 -29.48 -1.45 2.13
N ILE A 210 -28.84 -1.11 3.24
CA ILE A 210 -29.13 -1.73 4.54
C ILE A 210 -30.50 -1.30 5.09
N GLU A 211 -30.95 -0.07 4.82
CA GLU A 211 -32.30 0.41 5.18
C GLU A 211 -33.39 -0.35 4.42
N LYS A 212 -33.16 -0.69 3.15
CA LYS A 212 -34.03 -1.60 2.38
C LYS A 212 -34.03 -3.00 2.96
N ALA A 213 -32.87 -3.54 3.34
CA ALA A 213 -32.79 -4.84 4.01
C ALA A 213 -33.59 -4.85 5.33
N GLN A 214 -33.44 -3.81 6.15
CA GLN A 214 -34.21 -3.64 7.38
C GLN A 214 -35.72 -3.56 7.10
N THR A 215 -36.12 -2.80 6.07
CA THR A 215 -37.53 -2.64 5.68
C THR A 215 -38.14 -3.98 5.25
N ASP A 216 -37.45 -4.74 4.40
CA ASP A 216 -37.91 -6.06 3.95
C ASP A 216 -37.99 -7.06 5.14
N LEU A 217 -37.02 -7.04 6.06
CA LEU A 217 -37.06 -7.85 7.29
C LEU A 217 -38.22 -7.47 8.22
N LYS A 218 -38.48 -6.16 8.38
CA LYS A 218 -39.64 -5.66 9.15
C LYS A 218 -40.97 -6.04 8.47
N GLY A 219 -40.96 -6.20 7.15
CA GLY A 219 -42.07 -6.73 6.34
C GLY A 219 -42.28 -8.25 6.45
N GLY A 220 -41.40 -8.97 7.16
CA GLY A 220 -41.51 -10.42 7.38
C GLY A 220 -40.83 -11.29 6.33
N ALA A 221 -39.95 -10.74 5.50
CA ALA A 221 -39.15 -11.52 4.57
C ALA A 221 -38.18 -12.47 5.31
N ASP A 222 -37.86 -13.62 4.69
CA ASP A 222 -36.92 -14.59 5.25
C ASP A 222 -35.49 -14.03 5.30
N PHE A 223 -34.78 -14.27 6.40
CA PHE A 223 -33.43 -13.73 6.58
C PHE A 223 -32.44 -14.22 5.51
N ASN A 224 -32.58 -15.47 5.02
CA ASN A 224 -31.70 -15.98 3.95
C ASN A 224 -31.92 -15.20 2.65
N GLU A 225 -33.19 -14.94 2.28
CA GLU A 225 -33.51 -14.16 1.08
C GLU A 225 -32.91 -12.76 1.16
N ILE A 226 -32.97 -12.13 2.34
CA ILE A 226 -32.39 -10.80 2.56
C ILE A 226 -30.86 -10.84 2.51
N VAL A 227 -30.23 -11.88 3.06
CA VAL A 227 -28.79 -12.08 2.94
C VAL A 227 -28.37 -12.20 1.47
N GLU A 228 -29.04 -13.05 0.69
CA GLU A 228 -28.72 -13.23 -0.73
C GLU A 228 -28.86 -11.91 -1.51
N LYS A 229 -29.94 -11.18 -1.24
CA LYS A 229 -30.30 -9.94 -1.94
C LYS A 229 -29.44 -8.74 -1.58
N TYR A 230 -29.11 -8.56 -0.29
CA TYR A 230 -28.49 -7.32 0.18
C TYR A 230 -27.11 -7.50 0.79
N SER A 231 -26.81 -8.65 1.38
CA SER A 231 -25.55 -8.84 2.10
C SER A 231 -24.34 -8.88 1.16
N GLU A 232 -23.20 -8.55 1.72
CA GLU A 232 -21.88 -8.48 1.12
C GLU A 232 -20.85 -9.12 2.07
N GLY A 233 -19.59 -9.25 1.62
CA GLY A 233 -18.51 -9.82 2.42
C GLY A 233 -18.59 -11.33 2.61
N PHE A 234 -17.66 -11.87 3.42
CA PHE A 234 -17.43 -13.31 3.57
C PHE A 234 -18.65 -14.08 4.11
N SER A 235 -19.39 -13.52 5.08
CA SER A 235 -20.53 -14.21 5.68
C SER A 235 -21.67 -14.44 4.69
N LYS A 236 -21.74 -13.67 3.58
CA LYS A 236 -22.76 -13.86 2.54
C LYS A 236 -22.74 -15.28 1.97
N GLU A 237 -21.56 -15.82 1.72
CA GLU A 237 -21.38 -17.15 1.11
C GLU A 237 -21.98 -18.26 1.98
N ASN A 238 -22.03 -18.04 3.30
CA ASN A 238 -22.59 -18.96 4.28
C ASN A 238 -23.91 -18.42 4.86
N LYS A 239 -24.79 -17.84 4.02
CA LYS A 239 -26.13 -17.36 4.43
C LYS A 239 -26.11 -16.40 5.63
N GLY A 240 -25.05 -15.63 5.78
CA GLY A 240 -24.87 -14.63 6.83
C GLY A 240 -24.26 -15.20 8.12
N GLU A 241 -23.93 -16.48 8.19
CA GLU A 241 -23.42 -17.12 9.40
C GLU A 241 -22.05 -16.57 9.82
N LEU A 242 -21.94 -16.24 11.11
CA LEU A 242 -20.68 -15.90 11.80
C LEU A 242 -20.23 -17.00 12.77
N GLY A 243 -21.09 -17.99 13.02
CA GLY A 243 -20.83 -19.05 13.98
C GLY A 243 -20.96 -18.57 15.44
N TRP A 244 -20.33 -19.33 16.34
CA TRP A 244 -20.31 -19.03 17.78
C TRP A 244 -19.21 -18.02 18.08
N VAL A 245 -19.59 -16.88 18.64
CA VAL A 245 -18.67 -15.79 18.98
C VAL A 245 -18.84 -15.35 20.43
N ARG A 246 -17.72 -14.94 21.02
CA ARG A 246 -17.61 -14.22 22.29
C ARG A 246 -17.56 -12.72 22.05
N LYS A 247 -17.76 -11.94 23.12
CA LYS A 247 -17.82 -10.48 23.06
C LYS A 247 -16.56 -9.87 22.43
N GLU A 248 -15.40 -10.43 22.72
CA GLU A 248 -14.08 -9.97 22.29
C GLU A 248 -13.80 -10.31 20.81
N GLN A 249 -14.57 -11.23 20.23
CA GLN A 249 -14.43 -11.68 18.84
C GLN A 249 -15.30 -10.86 17.87
N VAL A 250 -16.07 -9.90 18.40
CA VAL A 250 -16.98 -9.05 17.62
C VAL A 250 -16.51 -7.61 17.71
N ILE A 251 -16.68 -6.84 16.63
CA ILE A 251 -16.35 -5.41 16.62
C ILE A 251 -17.08 -4.68 17.76
N PRO A 252 -16.44 -3.69 18.43
CA PRO A 252 -16.99 -3.06 19.63
C PRO A 252 -18.41 -2.52 19.46
N GLU A 253 -18.73 -1.96 18.29
CA GLU A 253 -20.04 -1.40 17.97
C GLU A 253 -21.15 -2.46 18.00
N LEU A 254 -20.87 -3.65 17.46
CA LEU A 254 -21.77 -4.79 17.49
C LEU A 254 -21.80 -5.46 18.87
N ALA A 255 -20.64 -5.62 19.51
CA ALA A 255 -20.53 -6.24 20.83
C ALA A 255 -21.38 -5.52 21.87
N ASN A 256 -21.37 -4.18 21.87
CA ASN A 256 -22.20 -3.36 22.74
C ASN A 256 -23.71 -3.54 22.48
N SER A 257 -24.08 -3.78 21.21
CA SER A 257 -25.47 -4.00 20.80
C SER A 257 -25.98 -5.37 21.23
N ILE A 258 -25.21 -6.45 21.02
CA ILE A 258 -25.70 -7.84 21.17
C ILE A 258 -25.35 -8.52 22.50
N PHE A 259 -24.28 -8.08 23.19
CA PHE A 259 -23.90 -8.56 24.53
C PHE A 259 -24.31 -7.57 25.65
N GLY A 260 -24.99 -6.48 25.30
CA GLY A 260 -25.51 -5.51 26.26
C GLY A 260 -26.64 -6.05 27.15
N THR A 261 -26.98 -5.34 28.22
CA THR A 261 -28.05 -5.71 29.16
C THR A 261 -29.47 -5.57 28.57
N SER A 262 -29.61 -4.75 27.54
CA SER A 262 -30.85 -4.60 26.76
C SER A 262 -30.70 -5.37 25.45
N VAL A 263 -31.58 -6.35 25.21
CA VAL A 263 -31.67 -7.02 23.91
C VAL A 263 -31.95 -5.94 22.85
N PRO A 264 -31.13 -5.82 21.80
CA PRO A 264 -31.36 -4.82 20.77
C PRO A 264 -32.69 -5.10 20.08
N GLU A 265 -33.36 -4.05 19.60
CA GLU A 265 -34.57 -4.25 18.79
C GLU A 265 -34.23 -5.15 17.59
N LYS A 266 -35.13 -6.08 17.26
CA LYS A 266 -34.93 -6.98 16.11
C LYS A 266 -34.68 -6.14 14.85
N ASN A 267 -33.70 -6.54 14.05
CA ASN A 267 -33.32 -5.89 12.80
C ASN A 267 -32.73 -4.47 12.97
N THR A 268 -32.16 -4.14 14.13
CA THR A 268 -31.47 -2.86 14.33
C THR A 268 -30.26 -2.75 13.40
N ILE A 269 -30.11 -1.59 12.73
CA ILE A 269 -28.92 -1.28 11.95
C ILE A 269 -27.85 -0.78 12.91
N VAL A 270 -26.68 -1.40 12.89
CA VAL A 270 -25.48 -0.97 13.59
C VAL A 270 -24.48 -0.48 12.56
N GLU A 271 -23.96 0.72 12.74
CA GLU A 271 -22.93 1.29 11.88
C GLU A 271 -21.55 1.00 12.48
N SER A 272 -20.58 0.63 11.63
CA SER A 272 -19.18 0.50 12.00
C SER A 272 -18.26 1.19 10.97
N PRO A 273 -16.93 1.24 11.21
CA PRO A 273 -15.98 1.80 10.26
C PRO A 273 -15.97 1.10 8.89
N ILE A 274 -16.34 -0.18 8.83
CA ILE A 274 -16.29 -0.99 7.60
C ILE A 274 -17.63 -1.11 6.87
N GLY A 275 -18.74 -0.72 7.51
CA GLY A 275 -20.06 -1.01 6.94
C GLY A 275 -21.22 -0.77 7.86
N PHE A 276 -22.39 -1.19 7.39
CA PHE A 276 -23.60 -1.32 8.17
C PHE A 276 -23.96 -2.78 8.37
N HIS A 277 -24.50 -3.08 9.54
CA HIS A 277 -24.74 -4.43 10.02
C HIS A 277 -26.17 -4.55 10.52
N ILE A 278 -26.83 -5.64 10.18
CA ILE A 278 -28.03 -6.12 10.89
C ILE A 278 -27.69 -7.52 11.39
N VAL A 279 -27.76 -7.74 12.70
CA VAL A 279 -27.39 -9.01 13.32
C VAL A 279 -28.63 -9.70 13.89
N GLU A 280 -28.73 -11.00 13.66
CA GLU A 280 -29.69 -11.90 14.29
C GLU A 280 -28.95 -12.88 15.21
N ILE A 281 -29.45 -13.03 16.44
CA ILE A 281 -28.96 -14.01 17.40
C ILE A 281 -29.79 -15.28 17.21
N GLU A 282 -29.17 -16.35 16.72
CA GLU A 282 -29.85 -17.64 16.53
C GLU A 282 -29.93 -18.42 17.84
N ASN A 283 -28.80 -18.49 18.55
CA ASN A 283 -28.67 -19.23 19.79
C ASN A 283 -27.79 -18.49 20.79
N LYS A 284 -28.00 -18.79 22.07
CA LYS A 284 -27.20 -18.28 23.18
C LYS A 284 -26.87 -19.42 24.12
N LYS A 285 -25.59 -19.55 24.49
CA LYS A 285 -25.12 -20.49 25.52
C LYS A 285 -24.15 -19.80 26.46
N LYS A 286 -23.79 -20.50 27.54
CA LYS A 286 -22.68 -20.09 28.41
C LYS A 286 -21.52 -21.07 28.29
N GLU A 287 -20.31 -20.55 28.15
CA GLU A 287 -19.06 -21.30 28.23
C GLU A 287 -18.11 -20.56 29.16
N ASP A 288 -17.60 -21.26 30.18
CA ASP A 288 -16.70 -20.70 31.21
C ASP A 288 -17.28 -19.48 31.95
N GLY A 289 -18.60 -19.44 32.10
CA GLY A 289 -19.32 -18.35 32.78
C GLY A 289 -19.63 -17.15 31.88
N GLU A 290 -19.12 -17.13 30.66
CA GLU A 290 -19.34 -16.07 29.68
C GLU A 290 -20.43 -16.44 28.68
N ASP A 291 -21.12 -15.43 28.15
CA ASP A 291 -22.10 -15.61 27.09
C ASP A 291 -21.38 -15.87 25.75
N VAL A 292 -21.81 -16.90 25.03
CA VAL A 292 -21.38 -17.20 23.66
C VAL A 292 -22.63 -17.20 22.78
N LEU A 293 -22.61 -16.39 21.72
CA LEU A 293 -23.76 -16.20 20.82
C LEU A 293 -23.48 -16.83 19.47
N GLN A 294 -24.46 -17.54 18.93
CA GLN A 294 -24.46 -17.92 17.52
C GLN A 294 -25.13 -16.81 16.72
N LEU A 295 -24.38 -16.19 15.81
CA LEU A 295 -24.83 -15.01 15.09
C LEU A 295 -24.97 -15.26 13.60
N ARG A 296 -25.95 -14.57 13.03
CA ARG A 296 -26.05 -14.30 11.59
C ARG A 296 -26.06 -12.80 11.35
N GLN A 297 -25.55 -12.38 10.20
CA GLN A 297 -25.52 -10.98 9.82
C GLN A 297 -25.92 -10.75 8.35
N ILE A 298 -26.53 -9.59 8.13
CA ILE A 298 -26.55 -8.90 6.85
C ILE A 298 -25.56 -7.75 6.96
N PHE A 299 -24.54 -7.78 6.11
CA PHE A 299 -23.49 -6.78 6.08
C PHE A 299 -23.55 -6.03 4.75
N VAL A 300 -23.46 -4.70 4.80
CA VAL A 300 -23.28 -3.88 3.61
C VAL A 300 -22.03 -3.04 3.82
N ALA A 301 -21.04 -3.21 2.94
CA ALA A 301 -19.78 -2.53 3.04
C ALA A 301 -19.95 -1.03 2.74
N LYS A 302 -19.23 -0.21 3.50
CA LYS A 302 -18.98 1.18 3.11
C LYS A 302 -17.89 1.20 2.06
N ASN A 303 -17.87 2.25 1.25
CA ASN A 303 -16.70 2.46 0.40
C ASN A 303 -15.52 2.83 1.31
N THR A 304 -14.54 1.93 1.42
CA THR A 304 -13.39 2.18 2.28
C THR A 304 -12.36 3.06 1.56
N PHE A 305 -11.44 3.63 2.34
CA PHE A 305 -10.26 4.25 1.77
C PHE A 305 -9.45 3.25 0.92
N ALA A 306 -9.41 1.96 1.29
CA ALA A 306 -8.70 0.93 0.56
C ALA A 306 -9.32 0.70 -0.84
N ASP A 307 -10.65 0.58 -0.94
CA ASP A 307 -11.35 0.40 -2.23
C ASP A 307 -11.15 1.60 -3.16
N TRP A 308 -11.22 2.79 -2.56
CA TRP A 308 -10.95 4.04 -3.27
C TRP A 308 -9.51 4.07 -3.78
N LEU A 309 -8.53 3.75 -2.92
CA LEU A 309 -7.12 3.76 -3.27
C LEU A 309 -6.80 2.70 -4.34
N GLU A 310 -7.35 1.49 -4.23
CA GLU A 310 -7.23 0.45 -5.25
C GLU A 310 -7.72 0.97 -6.61
N THR A 311 -8.87 1.64 -6.64
CA THR A 311 -9.40 2.25 -7.87
C THR A 311 -8.45 3.31 -8.44
N GLN A 312 -7.85 4.14 -7.58
CA GLN A 312 -6.86 5.15 -8.02
C GLN A 312 -5.57 4.51 -8.54
N LYS A 313 -5.06 3.46 -7.88
CA LYS A 313 -3.86 2.71 -8.31
C LYS A 313 -4.06 2.15 -9.72
N LYS A 314 -5.23 1.62 -10.06
CA LYS A 314 -5.50 1.11 -11.44
C LYS A 314 -5.50 2.20 -12.52
N GLN A 315 -5.73 3.45 -12.14
CA GLN A 315 -5.79 4.60 -13.06
C GLN A 315 -4.43 5.28 -13.23
N ILE A 316 -3.57 5.27 -12.22
CA ILE A 316 -2.27 5.93 -12.27
C ILE A 316 -1.27 5.15 -13.13
N SER A 317 -0.42 5.86 -13.87
CA SER A 317 0.63 5.26 -14.67
C SER A 317 1.83 4.92 -13.80
N VAL A 318 2.22 3.66 -13.77
CA VAL A 318 3.43 3.18 -13.10
C VAL A 318 4.27 2.39 -14.11
N TRP A 319 5.55 2.73 -14.22
CA TRP A 319 6.53 1.99 -14.99
C TRP A 319 7.62 1.45 -14.08
N VAL A 320 7.95 0.17 -14.24
CA VAL A 320 8.91 -0.56 -13.41
C VAL A 320 10.04 -1.03 -14.32
N PRO A 321 11.20 -0.34 -14.37
CA PRO A 321 12.35 -0.73 -15.18
C PRO A 321 13.20 -1.84 -14.54
N MET A 322 12.56 -2.78 -13.85
CA MET A 322 13.20 -3.92 -13.22
C MET A 322 12.78 -5.18 -13.98
N ASN A 323 13.70 -6.12 -14.14
CA ASN A 323 13.42 -7.32 -14.93
C ASN A 323 12.54 -8.30 -14.19
N GLU A 324 12.75 -8.38 -12.88
CA GLU A 324 12.09 -9.30 -11.97
C GLU A 324 10.67 -8.87 -11.60
N PHE A 325 10.32 -7.60 -11.80
CA PHE A 325 9.06 -7.00 -11.35
C PHE A 325 8.33 -6.22 -12.45
N GLY A 326 7.00 -6.25 -12.42
CA GLY A 326 6.14 -5.48 -13.31
C GLY A 326 4.97 -4.86 -12.57
N TRP A 327 4.44 -3.75 -13.11
CA TRP A 327 3.20 -3.17 -12.61
C TRP A 327 1.99 -3.89 -13.20
N ASN A 328 1.22 -4.57 -12.36
CA ASN A 328 -0.07 -5.12 -12.75
C ASN A 328 -1.15 -4.04 -12.63
N LYS A 329 -1.49 -3.41 -13.76
CA LYS A 329 -2.51 -2.35 -13.81
C LYS A 329 -3.90 -2.80 -13.36
N ASN A 330 -4.25 -4.07 -13.52
CA ASN A 330 -5.57 -4.59 -13.15
C ASN A 330 -5.72 -4.81 -11.64
N LEU A 331 -4.60 -5.13 -10.98
CA LEU A 331 -4.53 -5.31 -9.53
C LEU A 331 -4.09 -4.04 -8.80
N GLY A 332 -3.45 -3.10 -9.51
CA GLY A 332 -2.85 -1.93 -8.92
C GLY A 332 -1.72 -2.28 -7.96
N MET A 333 -0.86 -3.25 -8.30
CA MET A 333 0.26 -3.67 -7.46
C MET A 333 1.45 -4.16 -8.30
N ILE A 334 2.62 -4.23 -7.67
CA ILE A 334 3.81 -4.84 -8.24
C ILE A 334 3.71 -6.36 -8.15
N GLU A 335 3.97 -7.05 -9.26
CA GLU A 335 4.05 -8.51 -9.33
C GLU A 335 5.40 -8.96 -9.88
N PHE A 336 5.77 -10.22 -9.65
CA PHE A 336 6.88 -10.84 -10.38
C PHE A 336 6.60 -10.90 -11.88
N THR A 337 7.62 -10.81 -12.72
CA THR A 337 7.48 -11.11 -14.16
C THR A 337 7.61 -12.61 -14.44
N ASP A 338 8.38 -13.31 -13.62
CA ASP A 338 8.63 -14.74 -13.71
C ASP A 338 7.47 -15.58 -13.11
N ASN A 339 6.99 -16.58 -13.86
CA ASN A 339 5.86 -17.41 -13.44
C ASN A 339 6.21 -18.37 -12.29
N GLU A 340 7.45 -18.85 -12.20
CA GLU A 340 7.87 -19.72 -11.10
C GLU A 340 7.82 -18.97 -9.78
N MET A 341 8.28 -17.71 -9.77
CA MET A 341 8.19 -16.83 -8.61
C MET A 341 6.76 -16.48 -8.23
N LYS A 342 5.86 -16.24 -9.21
CA LYS A 342 4.42 -16.03 -8.94
C LYS A 342 3.78 -17.22 -8.21
N GLU A 343 4.02 -18.44 -8.71
CA GLU A 343 3.47 -19.64 -8.08
C GLU A 343 4.09 -19.92 -6.71
N PHE A 344 5.40 -19.65 -6.56
CA PHE A 344 6.06 -19.74 -5.26
C PHE A 344 5.48 -18.77 -4.22
N GLU A 345 5.28 -17.50 -4.59
CA GLU A 345 4.64 -16.50 -3.71
C GLU A 345 3.22 -16.92 -3.34
N LYS A 346 2.42 -17.36 -4.33
CA LYS A 346 1.05 -17.84 -4.10
C LYS A 346 1.01 -19.03 -3.13
N LYS A 347 1.92 -19.99 -3.29
CA LYS A 347 2.04 -21.13 -2.39
C LYS A 347 2.39 -20.70 -0.96
N GLN A 348 3.38 -19.82 -0.79
CA GLN A 348 3.73 -19.32 0.54
C GLN A 348 2.54 -18.63 1.22
N ARG A 349 1.77 -17.81 0.49
CA ARG A 349 0.56 -17.17 1.03
C ARG A 349 -0.53 -18.17 1.41
N SER A 350 -0.70 -19.25 0.65
CA SER A 350 -1.67 -20.30 0.96
C SER A 350 -1.25 -21.09 2.20
N ASP A 351 0.03 -21.44 2.30
CA ASP A 351 0.58 -22.18 3.45
C ASP A 351 0.53 -21.30 4.73
N ALA A 352 0.65 -19.98 4.58
CA ALA A 352 0.51 -18.98 5.65
C ALA A 352 -0.89 -18.84 6.25
N GLN A 353 -1.96 -19.19 5.53
CA GLN A 353 -3.33 -19.07 6.04
C GLN A 353 -3.66 -20.08 7.16
N GLY A 354 -2.76 -21.01 7.48
CA GLY A 354 -2.90 -21.97 8.58
C GLY A 354 -1.73 -22.01 9.58
N ASP A 355 -0.67 -21.24 9.34
CA ASP A 355 0.54 -21.22 10.16
C ASP A 355 1.06 -19.79 10.26
N ALA A 356 0.96 -19.19 11.46
CA ALA A 356 1.41 -17.83 11.71
C ALA A 356 2.91 -17.65 11.44
N SER A 357 3.70 -18.72 11.43
CA SER A 357 5.13 -18.70 11.05
C SER A 357 5.40 -18.43 9.56
N LEU A 358 4.37 -18.50 8.73
CA LEU A 358 4.45 -18.36 7.28
C LEU A 358 3.75 -17.09 6.77
N MET A 359 3.03 -16.35 7.63
CA MET A 359 2.53 -14.99 7.32
C MET A 359 3.66 -13.95 7.17
N PHE A 360 4.91 -14.37 7.36
CA PHE A 360 6.07 -13.51 7.56
C PHE A 360 6.81 -13.09 6.32
#